data_AF-A0A2G5P6Z9-F1
#
_entry.id   AF-A0A2G5P6Z9-F1
#
_cell.length_a   1.000
_cell.length_b   1.000
_cell.length_c   1.000
_cell.angle_alpha   90.00
_cell.angle_beta   90.00
_cell.angle_gamma   90.00
#
_symmetry.space_group_name_H-M   'P 1'
#
loop_
_entity.id
_entity.type
_entity.pdbx_description
1 polymer ?
#
loop_
_entity_poly.entity_id
_entity_poly.type
_entity_poly.pdbx_seq_one_letter_code
_entity_poly.pdbx_strand_id
1 'polypeptide(L)'
;MAYDTSCYIDPDPRMPGFHDVGCRIRWIPRTDGRPELRVAEGDFLDGDSRDGAITLGCGIEEAAHQLGIDFLHEIDHLLDICELVDRQLAEHPWAMLKCPQGTAVIELLPRDNCE
;
A
#
# COMPACT_ATOMS: atom_id res chain seq x y z
N MET A 1 7.81 -17.30 10.17
CA MET A 1 6.82 -17.68 9.14
C MET A 1 6.33 -16.38 8.55
N ALA A 2 6.36 -16.26 7.22
CA ALA A 2 5.78 -15.10 6.54
C ALA A 2 4.26 -15.09 6.77
N TYR A 3 3.67 -13.90 6.74
CA TYR A 3 2.22 -13.72 6.80
C TYR A 3 1.55 -14.33 5.56
N ASP A 4 0.39 -14.96 5.75
CA ASP A 4 -0.37 -15.54 4.64
C ASP A 4 -1.16 -14.43 3.92
N THR A 5 -0.80 -14.20 2.68
CA THR A 5 -1.32 -13.12 1.82
C THR A 5 -2.40 -13.58 0.86
N SER A 6 -2.66 -14.89 0.75
CA SER A 6 -3.56 -15.49 -0.25
C SER A 6 -4.97 -14.89 -0.24
N CYS A 7 -5.39 -14.40 0.93
CA CYS A 7 -6.68 -13.77 1.16
C CYS A 7 -6.83 -12.35 0.55
N TYR A 8 -5.72 -11.73 0.15
CA TYR A 8 -5.67 -10.33 -0.29
C TYR A 8 -5.32 -10.18 -1.78
N ILE A 9 -4.81 -11.24 -2.39
CA ILE A 9 -4.35 -11.24 -3.78
C ILE A 9 -5.48 -11.70 -4.69
N ASP A 10 -5.77 -10.94 -5.76
CA ASP A 10 -6.68 -11.40 -6.80
C ASP A 10 -6.13 -12.68 -7.45
N PRO A 11 -6.87 -13.81 -7.45
CA PRO A 11 -6.38 -15.03 -8.08
C PRO A 11 -6.16 -14.87 -9.59
N ASP A 12 -6.87 -13.97 -10.25
CA ASP A 12 -6.72 -13.74 -11.67
C ASP A 12 -5.64 -12.68 -11.91
N PRO A 13 -4.53 -13.03 -12.61
CA PRO A 13 -3.46 -12.08 -12.83
C PRO A 13 -3.92 -10.96 -13.76
N ARG A 14 -3.66 -9.71 -13.39
CA ARG A 14 -3.82 -8.55 -14.27
C ARG A 14 -2.92 -8.67 -15.51
N MET A 15 -1.70 -9.18 -15.31
CA MET A 15 -0.75 -9.54 -16.36
C MET A 15 0.19 -10.65 -15.87
N PRO A 16 0.91 -11.39 -16.74
CA PRO A 16 1.75 -12.50 -16.31
C PRO A 16 2.75 -12.10 -15.22
N GLY A 17 2.61 -12.71 -14.03
CA GLY A 17 3.46 -12.45 -12.86
C GLY A 17 3.02 -11.29 -11.95
N PHE A 18 1.86 -10.68 -12.21
CA PHE A 18 1.33 -9.57 -11.40
C PHE A 18 -0.16 -9.76 -11.14
N HIS A 19 -0.52 -9.78 -9.87
CA HIS A 19 -1.88 -9.89 -9.35
C HIS A 19 -2.27 -8.64 -8.60
N ASP A 20 -3.51 -8.18 -8.75
CA ASP A 20 -3.97 -6.95 -8.10
C ASP A 20 -4.25 -7.19 -6.61
N VAL A 21 -3.77 -6.28 -5.77
CA VAL A 21 -3.99 -6.31 -4.32
C VAL A 21 -4.65 -5.01 -3.89
N GLY A 22 -5.89 -5.13 -3.41
CA GLY A 22 -6.68 -4.02 -2.91
C GLY A 22 -6.17 -3.57 -1.54
N CYS A 23 -6.07 -2.25 -1.34
CA CYS A 23 -5.75 -1.69 -0.04
C CYS A 23 -6.52 -0.40 0.24
N ARG A 24 -6.63 -0.09 1.53
CA ARG A 24 -7.09 1.20 2.05
C ARG A 24 -5.89 1.94 2.60
N ILE A 25 -5.67 3.16 2.15
CA ILE A 25 -4.64 4.04 2.66
C ILE A 25 -5.28 5.21 3.42
N ARG A 26 -4.88 5.37 4.67
CA ARG A 26 -5.29 6.44 5.58
C ARG A 26 -4.11 7.37 5.81
N TRP A 27 -4.22 8.61 5.36
CA TRP A 27 -3.19 9.63 5.50
C TRP A 27 -3.61 10.74 6.46
N ILE A 28 -2.79 11.00 7.46
CA ILE A 28 -2.95 12.11 8.40
C ILE A 28 -1.79 13.07 8.16
N PRO A 29 -2.00 14.20 7.43
CA PRO A 29 -0.95 15.17 7.22
C PRO A 29 -0.57 15.85 8.53
N ARG A 30 0.72 16.15 8.69
CA ARG A 30 1.21 17.03 9.76
C ARG A 30 1.06 18.46 9.27
N THR A 31 0.14 19.20 9.89
CA THR A 31 -0.11 20.61 9.60
C THR A 31 -0.14 21.40 10.89
N ASP A 32 0.12 22.71 10.84
CA ASP A 32 -0.01 23.60 12.01
C ASP A 32 -1.46 23.78 12.49
N GLY A 33 -2.44 23.36 11.67
CA GLY A 33 -3.87 23.35 11.99
C GLY A 33 -4.38 21.96 12.43
N ARG A 34 -5.71 21.79 12.43
CA ARG A 34 -6.33 20.48 12.70
C ARG A 34 -6.09 19.55 11.50
N PRO A 35 -5.36 18.43 11.66
CA PRO A 35 -5.12 17.53 10.55
C PRO A 35 -6.43 16.86 10.12
N GLU A 36 -6.70 16.88 8.82
CA GLU A 36 -7.84 16.19 8.22
C GLU A 36 -7.37 14.84 7.67
N LEU A 37 -8.01 13.76 8.13
CA LEU A 37 -7.75 12.41 7.62
C LEU A 37 -8.19 12.33 6.16
N ARG A 38 -7.28 11.90 5.29
CA ARG A 38 -7.56 11.60 3.89
C ARG A 38 -7.52 10.09 3.69
N VAL A 39 -8.39 9.57 2.84
CA VAL A 39 -8.53 8.13 2.59
C VAL A 39 -8.56 7.88 1.09
N ALA A 40 -7.81 6.88 0.65
CA ALA A 40 -7.86 6.32 -0.70
C ALA A 40 -8.05 4.81 -0.61
N GLU A 41 -8.82 4.24 -1.53
CA GLU A 41 -9.03 2.80 -1.66
C GLU A 41 -8.87 2.41 -3.12
N GLY A 42 -8.14 1.33 -3.38
CA GLY A 42 -7.86 0.87 -4.73
C GLY A 42 -6.83 -0.25 -4.77
N ASP A 43 -6.58 -0.75 -5.97
CA ASP A 43 -5.59 -1.79 -6.25
C ASP A 43 -4.21 -1.16 -6.45
N PHE A 44 -3.63 -0.67 -5.36
CA PHE A 44 -2.34 0.06 -5.40
C PHE A 44 -1.12 -0.83 -5.14
N LEU A 45 -1.33 -2.10 -4.81
CA LEU A 45 -0.30 -3.07 -4.46
C LEU A 45 -0.33 -4.24 -5.45
N ASP A 46 0.80 -4.92 -5.61
CA ASP A 46 0.95 -6.06 -6.50
C ASP A 46 1.36 -7.32 -5.73
N GLY A 47 0.76 -8.46 -6.07
CA GLY A 47 1.21 -9.80 -5.68
C GLY A 47 2.00 -10.48 -6.80
N ASP A 48 3.12 -11.13 -6.50
CA ASP A 48 3.96 -11.84 -7.49
C ASP A 48 3.43 -13.24 -7.86
N SER A 49 2.56 -13.81 -7.02
CA SER A 49 1.74 -15.00 -7.29
C SER A 49 0.45 -14.93 -6.47
N ARG A 50 -0.46 -15.89 -6.65
CA ARG A 50 -1.75 -15.97 -5.92
C ARG A 50 -1.62 -16.07 -4.40
N ASP A 51 -0.47 -16.50 -3.91
CA ASP A 51 -0.12 -16.76 -2.50
C ASP A 51 1.25 -16.16 -2.14
N GLY A 52 1.71 -15.22 -2.96
CA GLY A 52 3.06 -14.70 -2.95
C GLY A 52 3.25 -13.46 -2.10
N ALA A 53 4.39 -12.80 -2.27
CA ALA A 53 4.68 -11.56 -1.56
C ALA A 53 3.85 -10.41 -2.12
N ILE A 54 3.32 -9.56 -1.23
CA ILE A 54 2.67 -8.31 -1.61
C ILE A 54 3.72 -7.20 -1.58
N THR A 55 3.80 -6.44 -2.67
CA THR A 55 4.76 -5.36 -2.84
C THR A 55 4.09 -4.05 -3.22
N LEU A 56 4.69 -2.95 -2.78
CA LEU A 56 4.33 -1.59 -3.18
C LEU A 56 4.95 -1.28 -4.54
N GLY A 57 4.18 -1.55 -5.61
CA GLY A 57 4.55 -1.28 -6.99
C GLY A 57 4.22 0.13 -7.44
N CYS A 58 3.87 0.26 -8.73
CA CYS A 58 3.59 1.56 -9.37
C CYS A 58 2.34 2.27 -8.83
N GLY A 59 1.47 1.59 -8.06
CA GLY A 59 0.24 2.17 -7.52
C GLY A 59 0.44 3.26 -6.48
N ILE A 60 1.66 3.43 -5.93
CA ILE A 60 1.96 4.47 -4.94
C ILE A 60 1.76 5.88 -5.49
N GLU A 61 2.09 6.13 -6.76
CA GLU A 61 1.93 7.44 -7.41
C GLU A 61 0.47 7.80 -7.61
N GLU A 62 -0.36 6.81 -7.94
CA GLU A 62 -1.81 6.98 -8.03
C GLU A 62 -2.42 7.24 -6.65
N ALA A 63 -2.06 6.43 -5.65
CA ALA A 63 -2.57 6.60 -4.30
C ALA A 63 -2.18 7.95 -3.70
N ALA A 64 -0.94 8.38 -3.92
CA ALA A 64 -0.43 9.69 -3.60
C ALA A 64 -1.28 10.82 -4.21
N HIS A 65 -1.55 10.72 -5.51
CA HIS A 65 -2.38 11.68 -6.23
C HIS A 65 -3.78 11.76 -5.63
N GLN A 66 -4.43 10.62 -5.38
CA GLN A 66 -5.76 10.56 -4.76
C GLN A 66 -5.79 11.17 -3.35
N LEU A 67 -4.72 10.98 -2.57
CA LEU A 67 -4.57 11.55 -1.22
C LEU A 67 -4.15 13.03 -1.24
N GLY A 68 -3.90 13.61 -2.42
CA GLY A 68 -3.39 14.99 -2.57
C GLY A 68 -2.04 15.18 -1.88
N ILE A 69 -1.18 14.17 -1.94
CA ILE A 69 0.20 14.21 -1.46
C ILE A 69 1.11 14.49 -2.66
N ASP A 70 1.93 15.53 -2.56
CA ASP A 70 2.88 15.87 -3.62
C ASP A 70 4.19 15.12 -3.42
N PHE A 71 4.39 14.03 -4.18
CA PHE A 71 5.58 13.19 -4.13
C PHE A 71 6.72 13.67 -5.05
N LEU A 72 6.53 14.76 -5.82
CA LEU A 72 7.48 15.20 -6.86
C LEU A 72 8.86 15.58 -6.32
N HIS A 73 9.00 15.77 -5.01
CA HIS A 73 10.27 16.10 -4.35
C HIS A 73 10.93 14.93 -3.59
N GLU A 74 10.31 13.75 -3.58
CA GLU A 74 10.74 12.60 -2.74
C GLU A 74 11.11 11.34 -3.54
N ILE A 75 11.37 11.48 -4.85
CA ILE A 75 11.76 10.36 -5.73
C ILE A 75 12.97 9.59 -5.17
N ASP A 76 13.91 10.30 -4.52
CA ASP A 76 15.09 9.69 -3.90
C ASP A 76 14.76 8.73 -2.74
N HIS A 77 13.59 8.87 -2.11
CA HIS A 77 13.14 8.04 -0.98
C HIS A 77 12.11 6.97 -1.38
N LEU A 78 11.70 6.93 -2.65
CA LEU A 78 10.63 6.04 -3.09
C LEU A 78 10.99 4.57 -2.86
N LEU A 79 12.24 4.19 -3.14
CA LEU A 79 12.74 2.83 -2.93
C LEU A 79 12.75 2.45 -1.44
N ASP A 80 13.16 3.37 -0.56
CA ASP A 80 13.16 3.13 0.90
C ASP A 80 11.73 2.96 1.43
N ILE A 81 10.78 3.71 0.87
CA ILE A 81 9.35 3.59 1.22
C ILE A 81 8.81 2.23 0.76
N CYS A 82 9.08 1.83 -0.48
CA CYS A 82 8.68 0.51 -0.99
C CYS A 82 9.25 -0.61 -0.12
N GLU A 83 10.57 -0.63 0.14
CA GLU A 83 11.20 -1.67 0.96
C GLU A 83 10.60 -1.72 2.38
N LEU A 84 10.31 -0.57 2.98
CA LEU A 84 9.70 -0.49 4.30
C LEU A 84 8.25 -1.00 4.33
N VAL A 85 7.46 -0.73 3.29
CA VAL A 85 6.09 -1.23 3.16
C VAL A 85 6.11 -2.74 2.93
N ASP A 86 6.90 -3.22 1.96
CA ASP A 86 7.02 -4.63 1.60
C ASP A 86 7.41 -5.47 2.81
N ARG A 87 8.40 -5.02 3.59
CA ARG A 87 8.83 -5.71 4.82
C ARG A 87 7.71 -5.80 5.85
N GLN A 88 6.92 -4.74 6.03
CA GLN A 88 5.80 -4.77 6.98
C GLN A 88 4.67 -5.69 6.49
N LEU A 89 4.36 -5.66 5.18
CA LEU A 89 3.33 -6.51 4.58
C LEU A 89 3.69 -8.00 4.56
N ALA A 90 4.99 -8.32 4.57
CA ALA A 90 5.47 -9.69 4.75
C ALA A 90 5.17 -10.27 6.14
N GLU A 91 4.89 -9.42 7.14
CA GLU A 91 4.64 -9.82 8.53
C GLU A 91 3.19 -9.58 8.98
N HIS A 92 2.49 -8.62 8.37
CA HIS A 92 1.17 -8.15 8.81
C HIS A 92 0.29 -7.71 7.61
N PRO A 93 -1.05 -7.70 7.75
CA PRO A 93 -1.96 -7.20 6.71
C PRO A 93 -2.02 -5.66 6.65
N TRP A 94 -1.00 -4.98 7.17
CA TRP A 94 -0.94 -3.53 7.20
C TRP A 94 0.51 -3.06 7.26
N ALA A 95 0.74 -1.84 6.79
CA ALA A 95 2.01 -1.14 6.89
C ALA A 95 1.77 0.29 7.39
N MET A 96 2.74 0.85 8.11
CA MET A 96 2.69 2.23 8.57
C MET A 96 3.94 2.99 8.14
N LEU A 97 3.73 4.18 7.58
CA LEU A 97 4.77 5.12 7.19
C LEU A 97 4.66 6.37 8.03
N LYS A 98 5.78 6.82 8.61
CA LYS A 98 5.86 8.07 9.37
C LYS A 98 6.95 8.92 8.76
N CYS A 99 6.59 10.14 8.37
CA CYS A 99 7.53 11.12 7.84
C CYS A 99 7.26 12.50 8.47
N PRO A 100 8.13 13.50 8.27
CA PRO A 100 7.88 14.86 8.72
C PRO A 100 6.52 15.41 8.26
N GLN A 101 6.07 15.03 7.07
CA GLN A 101 4.86 15.50 6.39
C GLN A 101 3.58 14.87 6.96
N GLY A 102 3.67 13.76 7.69
CA GLY A 102 2.49 13.10 8.25
C GLY A 102 2.67 11.61 8.54
N THR A 103 1.56 10.88 8.59
CA THR A 103 1.53 9.44 8.83
C THR A 103 0.54 8.76 7.89
N ALA A 104 1.02 7.75 7.17
CA ALA A 104 0.19 6.88 6.35
C ALA A 104 0.03 5.52 7.03
N VAL A 105 -1.17 4.96 6.97
CA VAL A 105 -1.45 3.57 7.30
C VAL A 105 -2.06 2.92 6.08
N ILE A 106 -1.45 1.85 5.61
CA ILE A 106 -1.90 1.01 4.50
C ILE A 106 -2.47 -0.25 5.11
N GLU A 107 -3.71 -0.60 4.79
CA GLU A 107 -4.39 -1.81 5.26
C GLU A 107 -4.82 -2.63 4.05
N LEU A 108 -4.47 -3.91 4.02
CA LEU A 108 -4.92 -4.81 2.95
C LEU A 108 -6.43 -5.05 3.07
N LEU A 109 -7.11 -5.05 1.93
CA LEU A 109 -8.54 -5.34 1.87
C LEU A 109 -8.73 -6.80 1.43
N PRO A 110 -9.43 -7.64 2.22
CA PRO A 110 -9.70 -9.02 1.83
C PRO A 110 -10.46 -9.07 0.50
N ARG A 111 -10.15 -10.07 -0.32
CA ARG A 111 -10.96 -10.42 -1.50
C ARG A 111 -12.14 -11.31 -1.08
N ASP A 112 -13.16 -11.39 -1.94
CA ASP A 112 -14.38 -12.18 -1.70
C ASP A 112 -14.11 -13.69 -1.47
N ASN A 113 -12.90 -14.16 -1.75
CA ASN A 113 -12.49 -15.57 -1.62
C ASN A 113 -12.04 -15.96 -0.20
N CYS A 114 -12.13 -15.04 0.78
CA CYS A 114 -11.85 -15.30 2.19
C CYS A 114 -13.10 -15.77 2.94
N GLU A 115 -13.46 -17.04 2.78
CA GLU A 115 -14.46 -17.73 3.62
C GLU A 115 -13.80 -18.74 4.57
#